data_AF-A0A923QXM5-F1
#
_entry.id   AF-A0A923QXM5-F1
#
_cell.length_a   1.000
_cell.length_b   1.000
_cell.length_c   1.000
_cell.angle_alpha   90.00
_cell.angle_beta   90.00
_cell.angle_gamma   90.00
#
_symmetry.space_group_name_H-M   'P 1'
#
loop_
_entity.id
_entity.type
_entity.pdbx_description
1 polymer ?
#
loop_
_entity_poly.entity_id
_entity_poly.type
_entity_poly.pdbx_seq_one_letter_code
_entity_poly.pdbx_strand_id
1 'polypeptide(L)' 'MARVTIEDCLKTVDNMYELVHIATKRARQLYKGSNALVKSKNRVVVTSLREIAANKVRAQYGAANSENDMPPVAN' A
#
# COMPACT_ATOMS: atom_id res chain seq x y z
N MET A 1 20.03 0.89 5.28
CA MET A 1 19.39 1.67 4.21
C MET A 1 18.38 0.75 3.52
N ALA A 2 17.10 1.12 3.52
CA ALA A 2 16.04 0.22 3.09
C ALA A 2 16.02 0.12 1.56
N ARG A 3 16.63 -0.94 1.02
CA ARG A 3 16.52 -1.25 -0.41
C ARG A 3 15.20 -2.00 -0.64
N VAL A 4 14.11 -1.26 -0.78
CA VAL A 4 12.88 -1.74 -1.42
C VAL A 4 12.71 -0.91 -2.69
N THR A 5 12.66 -1.56 -3.85
CA THR A 5 12.47 -0.86 -5.13
C THR A 5 11.03 -0.98 -5.58
N ILE A 6 10.64 -0.09 -6.48
CA ILE A 6 9.31 -0.12 -7.10
C ILE A 6 9.14 -1.43 -7.90
N GLU A 7 10.21 -1.92 -8.52
CA GLU A 7 10.20 -3.17 -9.29
C GLU A 7 9.77 -4.38 -8.44
N ASP A 8 10.19 -4.43 -7.17
CA ASP A 8 9.78 -5.50 -6.26
C ASP A 8 8.29 -5.44 -5.90
N CYS A 9 7.72 -4.23 -5.86
CA CYS A 9 6.29 -4.04 -5.63
C CYS A 9 5.47 -4.37 -6.89
N LEU A 10 6.00 -4.04 -8.07
CA LEU A 10 5.37 -4.29 -9.36
C LEU A 10 5.27 -5.77 -9.74
N LYS A 11 6.11 -6.65 -9.16
CA LYS A 11 5.93 -8.11 -9.27
C LYS A 11 4.61 -8.60 -8.65
N THR A 12 4.01 -7.78 -7.80
CA THR A 12 2.84 -8.14 -7.00
C THR A 12 1.58 -7.38 -7.41
N VAL A 13 1.76 -6.15 -7.91
CA VAL A 13 0.70 -5.25 -8.34
C VAL A 13 1.07 -4.70 -9.71
N ASP A 14 0.26 -4.97 -10.72
CA ASP A 14 0.60 -4.64 -12.11
C ASP A 14 0.51 -3.12 -12.40
N ASN A 15 -0.22 -2.37 -11.58
CA ASN A 15 -0.46 -0.94 -11.77
C ASN A 15 0.19 -0.08 -10.67
N MET A 16 0.98 0.92 -11.09
CA MET A 16 1.64 1.87 -10.18
C MET A 16 0.65 2.75 -9.40
N TYR A 17 -0.46 3.16 -10.02
CA TYR A 17 -1.48 3.97 -9.33
C TYR A 17 -2.16 3.17 -8.23
N GLU A 18 -2.44 1.90 -8.50
CA GLU A 18 -3.01 0.97 -7.53
C GLU A 18 -2.04 0.73 -6.36
N LEU A 19 -0.74 0.53 -6.67
CA LEU A 19 0.31 0.41 -5.66
C LEU A 19 0.32 1.61 -4.71
N VAL A 20 0.24 2.84 -5.23
CA VAL A 20 0.21 4.06 -4.41
C VAL A 20 -1.02 4.10 -3.51
N HIS A 21 -2.19 3.71 -4.02
CA HIS A 21 -3.43 3.66 -3.23
C HIS A 21 -3.35 2.64 -2.10
N ILE A 22 -2.91 1.41 -2.39
CA ILE A 22 -2.74 0.35 -1.39
C ILE A 22 -1.73 0.78 -0.32
N ALA A 23 -0.57 1.30 -0.75
CA ALA A 23 0.49 1.72 0.14
C ALA A 23 0.02 2.85 1.07
N THR A 24 -0.75 3.81 0.56
CA THR A 24 -1.32 4.92 1.34
C THR A 24 -2.33 4.42 2.36
N LYS A 25 -3.29 3.59 1.92
CA LYS A 25 -4.33 3.01 2.79
C LYS A 25 -3.68 2.18 3.91
N ARG A 26 -2.68 1.38 3.57
CA ARG A 26 -1.95 0.56 4.55
C ARG A 26 -1.08 1.40 5.48
N ALA A 27 -0.39 2.42 4.98
CA ALA A 27 0.40 3.32 5.82
C ALA A 27 -0.47 4.05 6.84
N ARG A 28 -1.69 4.46 6.47
CA ARG A 28 -2.67 5.05 7.42
C ARG A 28 -3.07 4.06 8.51
N GLN A 29 -3.28 2.79 8.17
CA GLN A 29 -3.59 1.75 9.18
C GLN A 29 -2.42 1.56 10.16
N LEU A 30 -1.18 1.50 9.67
CA LEU A 30 0.01 1.41 10.52
C LEU A 30 0.14 2.66 11.42
N TYR A 31 -0.21 3.84 10.91
CA TYR A 31 -0.23 5.08 11.70
C TYR A 31 -1.27 5.05 12.83
N LYS A 32 -2.41 4.38 12.61
CA LYS A 32 -3.46 4.18 13.62
C LYS A 32 -3.08 3.13 14.68
N GLY A 33 -1.87 2.57 14.63
CA GLY A 33 -1.40 1.54 15.57
C GLY A 33 -1.69 0.11 15.15
N SER A 34 -2.04 -0.14 13.87
CA SER A 34 -2.15 -1.51 13.35
C SER A 34 -0.79 -2.20 13.38
N ASN A 35 -0.79 -3.50 13.70
CA ASN A 35 0.43 -4.29 13.71
C ASN A 35 1.03 -4.44 12.31
N ALA A 36 2.34 -4.23 12.21
CA ALA A 36 3.10 -4.53 11.01
C ALA A 36 3.20 -6.05 10.83
N LEU A 37 2.88 -6.52 9.63
CA LEU A 37 2.95 -7.92 9.22
C LEU A 37 4.39 -8.34 8.88
N VAL A 38 5.25 -7.36 8.60
CA VAL A 38 6.66 -7.56 8.30
C VAL A 38 7.51 -6.79 9.31
N LYS A 39 8.46 -7.46 9.94
CA LYS A 39 9.41 -6.84 10.86
C LYS A 39 10.30 -5.88 10.09
N SER A 40 10.12 -4.58 10.32
CA SER A 40 10.83 -3.50 9.65
C SER A 40 11.22 -2.44 10.68
N LYS A 41 12.47 -1.98 10.64
CA LYS A 41 12.94 -0.82 11.42
C LYS A 41 12.71 0.51 10.69
N ASN A 42 12.03 0.50 9.53
CA ASN A 42 11.84 1.67 8.68
C ASN A 42 10.55 2.41 9.00
N ARG A 43 10.41 3.62 8.45
CA ARG A 43 9.15 4.40 8.52
C ARG A 43 7.98 3.60 7.93
N VAL A 44 6.78 3.88 8.43
CA VAL A 44 5.53 3.16 8.08
C VAL A 44 5.30 3.03 6.57
N VAL A 45 5.69 4.04 5.77
CA VAL A 45 5.58 4.02 4.31
C VAL A 45 6.47 2.94 3.66
N VAL A 46 7.70 2.79 4.16
CA VAL A 46 8.62 1.77 3.67
C VAL A 46 8.19 0.38 4.16
N THR A 47 7.63 0.31 5.37
CA THR A 47 7.07 -0.92 5.91
C THR A 47 5.84 -1.37 5.12
N SER A 48 4.93 -0.48 4.72
CA SER A 48 3.78 -0.83 3.89
C SER A 48 4.20 -1.34 2.50
N LEU A 49 5.17 -0.68 1.84
CA LEU A 49 5.72 -1.16 0.56
C LEU A 49 6.37 -2.54 0.69
N ARG A 50 7.07 -2.81 1.80
CA ARG A 50 7.64 -4.14 2.08
C ARG A 50 6.56 -5.21 2.29
N GLU A 51 5.46 -4.86 2.95
CA GLU A 51 4.34 -5.78 3.13
C GLU A 51 3.65 -6.12 1.80
N ILE A 52 3.56 -5.15 0.88
CA ILE A 52 3.04 -5.35 -0.47
C ILE A 52 3.99 -6.24 -1.28
N ALA A 53 5.29 -5.94 -1.31
CA ALA A 53 6.29 -6.76 -1.98
C ALA A 53 6.39 -8.19 -1.41
N ALA A 54 6.05 -8.39 -0.13
CA ALA A 54 5.97 -9.69 0.51
C ALA A 54 4.63 -10.42 0.28
N ASN A 55 3.74 -9.91 -0.59
CA ASN A 55 2.42 -10.45 -0.86
C ASN A 55 1.50 -10.56 0.39
N LYS A 56 1.81 -9.84 1.48
CA LYS A 56 1.04 -9.87 2.73
C LYS A 56 -0.13 -8.89 2.74
N VAL A 57 -0.08 -7.88 1.89
CA VAL A 57 -1.13 -6.87 1.71
C VAL A 57 -1.46 -6.83 0.23
N ARG A 58 -2.73 -7.08 -0.10
CA ARG A 58 -3.26 -7.02 -1.47
C ARG A 58 -4.49 -6.13 -1.48
N ALA A 59 -4.68 -5.35 -2.54
CA ALA A 59 -5.98 -4.75 -2.77
C ALA A 59 -6.98 -5.87 -3.07
N GLN A 60 -8.11 -5.84 -2.39
CA GLN A 60 -9.32 -6.42 -2.93
C GLN A 60 -10.06 -5.30 -3.66
N TYR A 61 -9.69 -5.04 -4.92
CA TYR A 61 -10.64 -4.43 -5.85
C TYR A 61 -11.61 -5.52 -6.30
N GLY A 62 -12.42 -6.01 -5.35
CA GLY A 62 -13.62 -6.78 -5.68
C GLY A 62 -14.63 -5.82 -6.29
N ALA A 63 -15.28 -6.23 -7.38
CA ALA A 63 -16.36 -5.49 -8.01
C ALA A 63 -17.36 -4.93 -6.97
N ALA A 64 -17.79 -3.68 -7.19
CA ALA A 64 -18.76 -2.91 -6.41
C ALA A 64 -18.24 -2.23 -5.11
N ASN A 65 -17.93 -0.93 -5.22
CA ASN A 65 -18.44 0.18 -4.40
C ASN A 65 -17.58 1.43 -4.62
N SER A 66 -17.72 2.02 -5.81
CA SER A 66 -17.17 3.31 -6.21
C SER A 66 -18.00 4.44 -5.58
N GLU A 67 -17.66 4.88 -4.37
CA GLU A 67 -18.19 6.17 -3.87
C GLU A 67 -17.36 6.84 -2.77
N ASN A 68 -16.39 6.17 -2.13
CA ASN A 68 -15.72 6.73 -0.93
C ASN A 68 -14.20 6.95 -1.00
N ASP A 69 -13.54 6.74 -2.15
CA ASP A 69 -12.07 6.93 -2.26
C ASP A 69 -11.64 7.87 -3.41
N MET A 70 -12.57 8.57 -4.07
CA MET A 70 -12.19 9.63 -5.02
C MET A 70 -11.98 10.94 -4.24
N PRO A 71 -10.78 11.55 -4.23
CA PRO A 71 -10.66 12.93 -3.80
C PRO A 71 -11.54 13.79 -4.73
N PRO A 72 -12.22 14.83 -4.21
CA PRO A 72 -13.05 15.69 -5.04
C PRO A 72 -12.17 16.23 -6.18
N VAL A 73 -12.53 15.87 -7.41
CA VAL A 73 -11.92 16.47 -8.59
C VAL A 73 -12.43 17.90 -8.58
N ALA A 74 -11.58 18.83 -8.14
CA ALA A 74 -11.84 20.24 -8.29
C ALA A 74 -11.91 20.54 -9.79
N ASN A 75 -13.06 21.06 -10.24
CA ASN A 75 -13.20 21.65 -11.58
C ASN A 75 -12.16 22.76 -11.80
#